data_AF-A0AAV4DL46-F1
#
_entry.id   AF-A0AAV4DL46-F1
#
_cell.length_a   1.000
_cell.length_b   1.000
_cell.length_c   1.000
_cell.angle_alpha   90.00
_cell.angle_beta   90.00
_cell.angle_gamma   90.00
#
_symmetry.space_group_name_H-M   'P 1'
#
loop_
_entity.id
_entity.type
_entity.pdbx_description
1 polymer ?
#
loop_
_entity_poly.entity_id
_entity_poly.type
_entity_poly.pdbx_seq_one_letter_code
_entity_poly.pdbx_strand_id
1 'polypeptide(L)'
;MWFIRRMMRIAWTEKKSNEVVLKEANLELSLIETIRQRQLQFLGHICRHKGLEHLAATGKIEGKRSRGRQRITFIENLKSWAIGKDNNNNFIRLTENRYEWRNMTANVCSIQGT
;
A
#
# COMPACT_ATOMS: atom_id res chain seq x y z
N MET A 1 12.52 2.69 -15.11
CA MET A 1 13.42 1.94 -16.02
C MET A 1 14.38 2.81 -16.81
N TRP A 2 13.90 3.85 -17.49
CA TRP A 2 14.76 4.72 -18.32
C TRP A 2 15.96 5.32 -17.57
N PHE A 3 15.74 5.86 -16.36
CA PHE A 3 16.82 6.44 -15.54
C PHE A 3 17.94 5.43 -15.23
N ILE A 4 17.58 4.21 -14.79
CA ILE A 4 18.54 3.14 -14.46
C ILE A 4 19.32 2.71 -15.71
N ARG A 5 18.63 2.48 -16.83
CA ARG A 5 19.28 2.11 -18.11
C ARG A 5 20.25 3.19 -18.59
N ARG A 6 19.90 4.47 -18.41
CA ARG A 6 20.78 5.59 -18.75
C ARG A 6 22.01 5.65 -17.85
N MET A 7 21.84 5.46 -16.54
CA MET A 7 22.94 5.45 -15.57
C MET A 7 23.92 4.30 -15.81
N MET A 8 23.40 3.11 -16.12
CA MET A 8 24.19 1.91 -16.43
C MET A 8 24.67 1.84 -17.89
N ARG A 9 24.36 2.85 -18.70
CA ARG A 9 24.74 2.92 -20.13
C ARG A 9 24.26 1.73 -20.97
N ILE A 10 23.12 1.14 -20.62
CA ILE A 10 22.55 -0.02 -21.32
C ILE A 10 21.95 0.45 -22.64
N ALA A 11 22.49 -0.03 -23.75
CA ALA A 11 21.99 0.29 -25.08
C ALA A 11 20.64 -0.40 -25.33
N TRP A 12 19.76 0.25 -26.10
CA TRP A 12 18.45 -0.33 -26.45
C TRP A 12 18.58 -1.59 -27.33
N THR A 13 19.70 -1.73 -28.04
CA THR A 13 20.05 -2.88 -28.89
C THR A 13 20.33 -4.15 -28.09
N GLU A 14 20.74 -4.03 -26.82
CA GLU A 14 21.00 -5.18 -25.94
C GLU A 14 19.72 -5.93 -25.56
N LYS A 15 18.53 -5.33 -25.74
CA LYS A 15 17.22 -5.94 -25.47
C LYS A 15 17.09 -6.62 -24.08
N LYS A 16 17.89 -6.19 -23.08
CA LYS A 16 17.83 -6.73 -21.71
C LYS A 16 16.46 -6.51 -21.08
N SER A 17 15.91 -7.55 -20.44
CA SER A 17 14.65 -7.46 -19.69
C SER A 17 14.78 -6.49 -18.51
N ASN A 18 13.66 -5.94 -18.03
CA ASN A 18 13.67 -5.02 -16.88
C ASN A 18 14.16 -5.70 -15.59
N GLU A 19 13.88 -6.99 -15.43
CA GLU A 19 14.31 -7.80 -14.28
C GLU A 19 15.84 -7.92 -14.22
N VAL A 20 16.48 -8.19 -15.37
CA VAL A 20 17.95 -8.26 -15.45
C VAL A 20 18.57 -6.90 -15.13
N VAL A 21 18.01 -5.82 -15.67
CA VAL A 21 18.50 -4.45 -15.38
C VAL A 21 18.38 -4.10 -13.90
N LEU A 22 17.28 -4.49 -13.23
CA LEU A 22 17.11 -4.27 -11.80
C LEU A 22 18.10 -5.09 -10.97
N LYS A 23 18.31 -6.36 -11.34
CA LYS A 23 19.26 -7.25 -10.68
C LYS A 23 20.70 -6.75 -10.80
N GLU A 24 21.12 -6.33 -11.99
CA GLU A 24 22.46 -5.75 -12.21
C GLU A 24 22.62 -4.42 -11.45
N ALA A 25 21.56 -3.63 -11.32
CA ALA A 25 21.59 -2.38 -10.53
C ALA A 25 21.53 -2.61 -9.01
N ASN A 26 21.35 -3.86 -8.55
CA ASN A 26 21.07 -4.20 -7.16
C ASN A 26 19.90 -3.39 -6.58
N LEU A 27 18.85 -3.19 -7.40
CA LEU A 27 17.66 -2.43 -7.04
C LEU A 27 16.45 -3.36 -6.96
N GLU A 28 15.91 -3.53 -5.77
CA GLU A 28 14.61 -4.17 -5.57
C GLU A 28 13.52 -3.10 -5.55
N LEU A 29 13.02 -2.74 -6.74
CA LEU A 29 11.92 -1.80 -6.88
C LEU A 29 10.59 -2.56 -6.98
N SER A 30 9.95 -2.77 -5.84
CA SER A 30 8.59 -3.29 -5.79
C SER A 30 7.59 -2.12 -5.86
N LEU A 31 6.98 -1.96 -7.04
CA LEU A 31 5.89 -1.00 -7.24
C LEU A 31 4.74 -1.27 -6.26
N ILE A 32 4.47 -2.55 -5.99
CA ILE A 32 3.38 -2.98 -5.11
C ILE A 32 3.65 -2.55 -3.67
N GLU A 33 4.86 -2.72 -3.14
CA GLU A 33 5.23 -2.24 -1.80
C GLU A 33 5.10 -0.73 -1.68
N THR A 34 5.60 0.01 -2.68
CA THR A 34 5.49 1.46 -2.68
C THR A 34 4.02 1.91 -2.64
N ILE A 35 3.14 1.24 -3.40
CA ILE A 35 1.71 1.53 -3.38
C ILE A 35 1.10 1.19 -2.01
N ARG A 36 1.39 0.01 -1.47
CA ARG A 36 0.89 -0.43 -0.15
C ARG A 36 1.32 0.54 0.95
N GLN A 37 2.60 0.92 0.98
CA GLN A 37 3.14 1.87 1.95
C GLN A 37 2.43 3.21 1.89
N ARG A 38 2.25 3.77 0.68
CA ARG A 38 1.55 5.05 0.49
C ARG A 38 0.08 4.97 0.90
N GLN A 39 -0.61 3.88 0.58
CA GLN A 39 -2.00 3.68 0.98
C GLN A 39 -2.16 3.63 2.50
N LEU A 40 -1.27 2.94 3.23
CA LEU A 40 -1.30 2.90 4.69
C LEU A 40 -0.91 4.25 5.31
N GLN A 41 0.10 4.93 4.76
CA GLN A 41 0.46 6.28 5.23
C GLN A 41 -0.70 7.25 5.08
N PHE A 42 -1.39 7.20 3.93
CA PHE A 42 -2.58 8.00 3.67
C PHE A 42 -3.70 7.69 4.67
N LEU A 43 -4.03 6.41 4.90
CA LEU A 43 -5.05 6.02 5.88
C LEU A 43 -4.71 6.56 7.28
N GLY A 44 -3.46 6.38 7.72
CA GLY A 44 -3.03 6.87 9.03
C GLY A 44 -3.07 8.40 9.14
N HIS A 45 -2.82 9.11 8.04
CA HIS A 45 -2.95 10.56 8.01
C HIS A 45 -4.41 11.00 8.17
N ILE A 46 -5.32 10.47 7.35
CA ILE A 46 -6.73 10.91 7.36
C ILE A 46 -7.41 10.58 8.69
N CYS A 47 -7.16 9.39 9.27
CA CYS A 47 -7.75 9.00 10.55
C CYS A 47 -7.32 9.89 11.72
N ARG A 48 -6.09 10.41 11.69
CA ARG A 48 -5.58 11.34 12.73
C ARG A 48 -6.01 12.78 12.51
N HIS A 49 -6.12 13.22 11.26
CA HIS A 49 -6.55 14.58 10.92
C HIS A 49 -8.05 14.80 11.18
N LYS A 50 -8.87 13.74 11.04
CA LYS A 50 -10.32 13.76 11.26
C LYS A 50 -11.09 14.77 10.38
N GLY A 51 -10.61 15.01 9.17
CA GLY A 51 -11.28 15.84 8.15
C GLY A 51 -12.38 15.10 7.37
N LEU A 52 -12.83 15.69 6.26
CA LEU A 52 -13.86 15.12 5.39
C LEU A 52 -13.46 13.74 4.84
N GLU A 53 -12.20 13.55 4.47
CA GLU A 53 -11.68 12.26 4.00
C GLU A 53 -11.85 11.15 5.03
N HIS A 54 -11.70 11.46 6.33
CA HIS A 54 -11.94 10.47 7.39
C HIS A 54 -13.40 10.04 7.39
N LEU A 55 -14.33 11.01 7.39
CA LEU A 55 -15.77 10.74 7.36
C LEU A 55 -16.17 9.98 6.09
N ALA A 56 -15.60 10.31 4.94
CA ALA A 56 -15.85 9.62 3.69
C ALA A 56 -15.34 8.16 3.71
N ALA A 57 -14.18 7.92 4.34
CA ALA A 57 -13.60 6.59 4.44
C ALA A 57 -14.32 5.70 5.46
N THR A 58 -14.66 6.22 6.64
CA THR A 58 -15.25 5.42 7.74
C THR A 58 -16.77 5.51 7.85
N GLY A 59 -17.38 6.50 7.20
CA GLY A 59 -18.81 6.74 7.24
C GLY A 59 -19.58 5.55 6.69
N LYS A 60 -20.52 5.05 7.49
CA LYS A 60 -21.51 4.08 7.04
C LYS A 60 -22.77 4.86 6.67
N ILE A 61 -23.15 4.77 5.41
CA ILE A 61 -24.43 5.31 4.92
C ILE A 61 -25.47 4.22 5.13
N GLU A 62 -26.64 4.59 5.66
CA GLU A 62 -27.75 3.65 5.81
C GLU A 62 -28.23 3.13 4.45
N GLY A 63 -28.62 1.85 4.42
CA GLY A 63 -29.08 1.17 3.22
C GLY A 63 -28.07 0.19 2.60
N LYS A 64 -28.48 -0.45 1.52
CA LYS A 64 -27.67 -1.45 0.81
C LYS A 64 -26.87 -0.77 -0.31
N ARG A 65 -25.64 -1.23 -0.55
CA ARG A 65 -24.86 -0.80 -1.72
C ARG A 65 -25.61 -1.15 -3.01
N SER A 66 -25.62 -0.23 -3.96
CA SER A 66 -26.23 -0.43 -5.27
C SER A 66 -25.58 -1.60 -6.03
N ARG A 67 -26.36 -2.28 -6.89
CA ARG A 67 -25.84 -3.31 -7.78
C ARG A 67 -24.77 -2.70 -8.71
N GLY A 68 -23.69 -3.43 -8.97
CA GLY A 68 -22.56 -2.99 -9.79
C GLY A 68 -21.48 -2.20 -9.05
N ARG A 69 -21.76 -1.64 -7.85
CA ARG A 69 -20.74 -0.98 -7.04
C ARG A 69 -19.81 -2.01 -6.39
N GLN A 70 -18.52 -1.69 -6.32
CA GLN A 70 -17.53 -2.55 -5.65
C GLN A 70 -17.97 -2.85 -4.20
N ARG A 71 -17.99 -4.14 -3.86
CA ARG A 71 -18.43 -4.61 -2.53
C ARG A 71 -17.37 -4.35 -1.46
N ILE A 72 -16.11 -4.57 -1.82
CA ILE A 72 -14.94 -4.37 -0.96
C ILE A 72 -14.64 -2.88 -0.88
N THR A 73 -14.67 -2.32 0.32
CA THR A 73 -14.28 -0.94 0.58
C THR A 73 -12.77 -0.75 0.60
N PHE A 74 -12.30 0.49 0.50
CA PHE A 74 -10.89 0.83 0.67
C PHE A 74 -10.32 0.27 1.99
N ILE A 75 -10.99 0.50 3.12
CA ILE A 75 -10.55 0.02 4.45
C ILE A 75 -10.56 -1.50 4.52
N GLU A 76 -11.60 -2.18 4.02
CA GLU A 76 -11.66 -3.64 3.98
C GLU A 76 -10.55 -4.24 3.12
N ASN A 77 -10.24 -3.60 1.98
CA ASN A 77 -9.12 -4.00 1.13
C ASN A 77 -7.80 -3.89 1.90
N LEU A 78 -7.50 -2.71 2.48
CA LEU A 78 -6.28 -2.50 3.27
C LEU A 78 -6.17 -3.50 4.43
N LYS A 79 -7.27 -3.72 5.16
CA LYS A 79 -7.29 -4.70 6.26
C LYS A 79 -6.96 -6.11 5.78
N SER A 80 -7.46 -6.51 4.61
CA SER A 80 -7.34 -7.88 4.11
C SER A 80 -5.90 -8.32 3.89
N TRP A 81 -5.02 -7.44 3.41
CA TRP A 81 -3.61 -7.75 3.18
C TRP A 81 -2.67 -7.24 4.28
N ALA A 82 -3.07 -6.26 5.08
CA ALA A 82 -2.15 -5.66 6.06
C ALA A 82 -2.15 -6.33 7.44
N ILE A 83 -3.28 -6.92 7.86
CA ILE A 83 -3.37 -7.62 9.18
C ILE A 83 -3.88 -9.06 9.02
N GLY A 84 -4.43 -9.40 7.85
CA GLY A 84 -5.14 -10.67 7.67
C GLY A 84 -6.55 -10.62 8.27
N LYS A 85 -7.32 -11.69 8.07
CA LYS A 85 -8.75 -11.74 8.41
C LYS A 85 -9.04 -11.83 9.91
N ASP A 86 -8.07 -12.29 10.72
CA ASP A 86 -8.32 -12.78 12.08
C ASP A 86 -8.19 -11.75 13.21
N ASN A 87 -7.76 -10.52 12.92
CA ASN A 87 -7.54 -9.55 13.98
C ASN A 87 -8.79 -8.69 14.27
N ASN A 88 -9.33 -8.87 15.47
CA ASN A 88 -10.53 -8.22 16.00
C ASN A 88 -10.31 -6.77 16.47
N ASN A 89 -9.06 -6.31 16.55
CA ASN A 89 -8.78 -4.90 16.85
C ASN A 89 -9.32 -4.00 15.75
N ASN A 90 -9.98 -2.91 16.15
CA ASN A 90 -10.50 -1.91 15.23
C ASN A 90 -9.33 -1.29 14.47
N PHE A 91 -9.14 -1.70 13.21
CA PHE A 91 -8.05 -1.27 12.32
C PHE A 91 -7.88 0.25 12.28
N ILE A 92 -8.99 0.98 12.41
CA ILE A 92 -8.98 2.45 12.50
C ILE A 92 -8.41 2.94 13.82
N ARG A 93 -8.70 2.31 14.97
CA ARG A 93 -8.08 2.68 16.26
C ARG A 93 -6.56 2.47 16.24
N LEU A 94 -6.09 1.45 15.55
CA LEU A 94 -4.65 1.20 15.35
C LEU A 94 -3.93 2.38 14.67
N THR A 95 -4.62 3.14 13.82
CA THR A 95 -4.03 4.31 13.15
C THR A 95 -3.76 5.50 14.08
N GLU A 96 -4.45 5.56 15.22
CA GLU A 96 -4.32 6.67 16.18
C GLU A 96 -2.95 6.65 16.85
N ASN A 97 -2.45 5.46 17.20
CA ASN A 97 -1.11 5.29 17.74
C ASN A 97 -0.06 5.30 16.62
N ARG A 98 0.74 6.37 16.55
CA ARG A 98 1.78 6.55 15.51
C ARG A 98 2.87 5.49 15.56
N TYR A 99 3.23 5.00 16.76
CA TYR A 99 4.28 4.02 16.94
C TYR A 99 3.82 2.65 16.41
N GLU A 100 2.68 2.17 16.91
CA GLU A 100 2.07 0.91 16.47
C GLU A 100 1.76 0.92 14.98
N TRP A 101 1.21 2.03 14.47
CA TRP A 101 0.93 2.17 13.04
C TRP A 101 2.20 2.06 12.19
N ARG A 102 3.27 2.78 12.55
CA ARG A 102 4.54 2.72 11.81
C ARG A 102 5.13 1.32 11.84
N ASN A 103 5.16 0.69 13.02
CA ASN A 103 5.68 -0.66 13.19
C ASN A 103 4.90 -1.66 12.31
N MET A 104 3.58 -1.58 12.34
CA MET A 104 2.71 -2.40 11.49
C MET A 104 2.94 -2.14 9.99
N THR A 105 3.02 -0.87 9.55
CA THR A 105 3.30 -0.56 8.14
C THR A 105 4.68 -1.05 7.69
N ALA A 106 5.68 -0.98 8.57
CA ALA A 106 7.02 -1.47 8.28
C ALA A 106 7.00 -2.99 8.11
N ASN A 107 6.35 -3.71 9.03
CA ASN A 107 6.20 -5.16 8.94
C ASN A 107 5.50 -5.58 7.64
N VAL A 108 4.40 -4.93 7.27
CA VAL A 108 3.67 -5.26 6.04
C VAL A 108 4.46 -4.97 4.77
N CYS A 109 5.30 -3.94 4.79
CA CYS A 109 6.18 -3.62 3.66
C CYS A 109 7.47 -4.44 3.65
N SER A 110 7.89 -5.02 4.77
CA SER A 110 9.06 -5.91 4.86
C SER A 110 8.72 -7.38 4.63
N ILE A 111 7.44 -7.78 4.75
CA ILE A 111 6.97 -9.13 4.43
C ILE A 111 6.86 -9.26 2.90
N GLN A 112 7.99 -9.47 2.22
CA GLN A 112 8.22 -10.56 1.25
C GLN A 112 9.44 -10.31 0.35
N GLY A 113 10.51 -11.07 0.60
CA GLY A 113 11.18 -11.83 -0.44
C GLY A 113 10.72 -13.30 -0.31
N THR A 114 9.77 -13.71 -1.15
CA THR A 114 9.43 -15.11 -1.45
C THR A 114 8.95 -15.19 -2.89
#